data_AF-A0A0M9ACJ1-F1
#
_entry.id   AF-A0A0M9ACJ1-F1
#
_cell.length_a   1.000
_cell.length_b   1.000
_cell.length_c   1.000
_cell.angle_alpha   90.00
_cell.angle_beta   90.00
_cell.angle_gamma   90.00
#
_symmetry.space_group_name_H-M   'P 1'
#
loop_
_entity.id
_entity.type
_entity.pdbx_description
1 polymer ?
#
loop_
_entity_poly.entity_id
_entity_poly.type
_entity_poly.pdbx_seq_one_letter_code
_entity_poly.pdbx_strand_id
1 'polypeptide(L)'
;MGQRLAGKRLYLVLALGWMGVLWYFSSLPATGAGLPHPWDKGAHLLAYALLGFLLGRGLGGLYPAFFLAALYGLVDEWHQNFVPGREAFGLDLMADFLGAYLGARGAGRWEALRGARP
;
A
#
# COMPACT_ATOMS: atom_id res chain seq x y z
N MET A 1 20.28 -8.39 -17.91
CA MET A 1 19.45 -7.16 -17.91
C MET A 1 17.94 -7.46 -17.97
N GLY A 2 17.45 -8.24 -18.95
CA GLY A 2 16.01 -8.45 -19.20
C GLY A 2 15.19 -9.07 -18.07
N GLN A 3 15.68 -10.11 -17.40
CA GLN A 3 14.98 -10.79 -16.29
C GLN A 3 14.68 -9.85 -15.10
N ARG A 4 15.59 -8.93 -14.78
CA ARG A 4 15.41 -7.96 -13.69
C ARG A 4 14.33 -6.92 -14.01
N LEU A 5 14.24 -6.52 -15.28
CA LEU A 5 13.21 -5.60 -15.76
C LEU A 5 11.83 -6.26 -15.81
N ALA A 6 11.76 -7.52 -16.27
CA ALA A 6 10.53 -8.31 -16.25
C ALA A 6 9.98 -8.48 -14.83
N GLY A 7 10.86 -8.75 -13.85
CA GLY A 7 10.51 -8.79 -12.44
C GLY A 7 9.93 -7.47 -11.93
N LYS A 8 10.60 -6.34 -12.18
CA LYS A 8 10.10 -5.01 -11.79
C LYS A 8 8.70 -4.73 -12.36
N ARG A 9 8.48 -5.03 -13.65
CA ARG A 9 7.18 -4.84 -14.31
C ARG A 9 6.08 -5.65 -13.66
N LEU A 10 6.35 -6.92 -13.32
CA LEU A 10 5.38 -7.76 -12.60
C LEU A 10 4.94 -7.10 -11.28
N TYR A 11 5.89 -6.62 -10.46
CA TYR A 11 5.54 -5.96 -9.20
C TYR A 11 4.74 -4.66 -9.39
N LEU A 12 5.01 -3.90 -10.46
CA LEU A 12 4.21 -2.71 -10.79
C LEU A 12 2.78 -3.08 -11.20
N VAL A 13 2.61 -4.14 -12.00
CA VAL A 13 1.27 -4.65 -12.35
C VAL A 13 0.53 -5.13 -11.11
N LEU A 14 1.20 -5.84 -10.20
CA LEU A 14 0.61 -6.26 -8.94
C LEU A 14 0.26 -5.07 -8.04
N ALA A 15 1.12 -4.05 -7.98
CA ALA A 15 0.84 -2.82 -7.23
C ALA A 15 -0.40 -2.09 -7.78
N LEU A 16 -0.50 -1.95 -9.10
CA LEU A 16 -1.67 -1.34 -9.75
C LEU A 16 -2.94 -2.15 -9.49
N GLY A 17 -2.86 -3.48 -9.57
CA GLY A 17 -3.98 -4.36 -9.21
C GLY A 17 -4.39 -4.17 -7.74
N TRP A 18 -3.42 -4.07 -6.84
CA TRP A 18 -3.68 -3.84 -5.42
C TRP A 18 -4.30 -2.47 -5.14
N MET A 19 -3.85 -1.41 -5.81
CA MET A 19 -4.51 -0.10 -5.79
C MET A 19 -5.98 -0.22 -6.26
N GLY A 20 -6.26 -0.99 -7.31
CA GLY A 20 -7.63 -1.25 -7.75
C GLY A 20 -8.49 -1.93 -6.67
N VAL A 21 -7.91 -2.89 -5.93
CA VAL A 21 -8.58 -3.58 -4.81
C VAL A 21 -8.89 -2.60 -3.67
N LEU A 22 -7.90 -1.79 -3.26
CA LEU A 22 -8.09 -0.79 -2.20
C LEU A 22 -9.19 0.20 -2.57
N TRP A 23 -9.11 0.79 -3.76
CA TRP A 23 -10.13 1.71 -4.26
C TRP A 23 -11.53 1.09 -4.25
N TYR A 24 -11.67 -0.15 -4.75
CA TYR A 24 -12.95 -0.85 -4.77
C TYR A 24 -13.55 -0.98 -3.37
N PHE A 25 -12.78 -1.44 -2.39
CA PHE A 25 -13.26 -1.56 -1.01
C PHE A 25 -13.56 -0.19 -0.38
N SER A 26 -12.73 0.82 -0.64
CA SER A 26 -12.93 2.20 -0.18
C SER A 26 -14.19 2.84 -0.77
N SER A 27 -14.61 2.46 -1.99
CA SER A 27 -15.86 2.92 -2.61
C SER A 27 -17.12 2.27 -2.04
N LEU A 28 -17.02 1.22 -1.21
CA LEU A 28 -18.19 0.58 -0.60
C LEU A 28 -18.69 1.40 0.60
N PRO A 29 -20.01 1.73 0.65
CA PRO A 29 -20.62 2.37 1.81
C PRO A 29 -20.42 1.56 3.10
N ALA A 30 -20.14 2.24 4.20
CA ALA A 30 -20.04 1.57 5.49
C ALA A 30 -21.46 1.37 6.07
N THR A 31 -22.01 0.17 5.90
CA THR A 31 -23.34 -0.23 6.37
C THR A 31 -23.32 -0.85 7.78
N GLY A 32 -22.24 -0.65 8.54
CA GLY A 32 -22.05 -1.19 9.90
C GLY A 32 -21.36 -2.56 9.98
N ALA A 33 -20.97 -3.16 8.84
CA ALA A 33 -20.29 -4.46 8.77
C ALA A 33 -18.75 -4.37 8.63
N GLY A 34 -18.16 -3.19 8.89
CA GLY A 34 -16.72 -2.98 8.82
C GLY A 34 -15.95 -3.73 9.92
N LEU A 35 -14.62 -3.78 9.79
CA LEU A 35 -13.78 -4.29 10.87
C LEU A 35 -13.96 -3.40 12.11
N PRO A 36 -14.17 -4.00 13.30
CA PRO A 36 -14.29 -3.21 14.52
C PRO A 36 -12.95 -2.57 14.86
N HIS A 37 -12.99 -1.38 15.45
CA HIS A 37 -11.81 -0.75 16.02
C HIS A 37 -11.13 -1.69 17.05
N PRO A 38 -9.79 -1.88 17.04
CA PRO A 38 -8.78 -1.20 16.20
C PRO A 38 -8.34 -2.00 14.96
N TRP A 39 -9.06 -3.05 14.58
CA TRP A 39 -8.67 -3.95 13.47
C TRP A 39 -8.83 -3.33 12.08
N ASP A 40 -9.66 -2.29 11.97
CA ASP A 40 -9.65 -1.36 10.84
C ASP A 40 -8.25 -0.80 10.57
N LYS A 41 -7.58 -0.24 11.59
CA LYS A 41 -6.22 0.32 11.46
C LYS A 41 -5.18 -0.75 11.15
N GLY A 42 -5.35 -1.94 11.71
CA GLY A 42 -4.52 -3.09 11.37
C GLY A 42 -4.63 -3.47 9.89
N ALA A 43 -5.84 -3.43 9.33
CA ALA A 43 -6.07 -3.69 7.92
C ALA A 43 -5.42 -2.61 7.03
N HIS A 44 -5.57 -1.33 7.38
CA HIS A 44 -4.90 -0.21 6.71
C HIS A 44 -3.37 -0.39 6.70
N LEU A 45 -2.79 -0.63 7.87
CA LEU A 45 -1.35 -0.85 8.00
C LEU A 45 -0.84 -2.00 7.13
N LEU A 46 -1.53 -3.15 7.12
CA LEU A 46 -1.15 -4.30 6.32
C LEU A 46 -1.37 -4.07 4.82
N ALA A 47 -2.48 -3.43 4.45
CA ALA A 47 -2.81 -3.08 3.07
C ALA A 47 -1.75 -2.18 2.46
N TYR A 48 -1.35 -1.12 3.17
CA TYR A 48 -0.34 -0.20 2.68
C TYR A 48 1.08 -0.75 2.84
N ALA A 49 1.34 -1.66 3.79
CA ALA A 49 2.60 -2.41 3.82
C ALA A 49 2.77 -3.29 2.58
N LEU A 50 1.71 -3.96 2.12
CA LEU A 50 1.75 -4.70 0.87
C LEU A 50 1.97 -3.74 -0.32
N LEU A 51 1.23 -2.64 -0.40
CA LEU A 51 1.40 -1.65 -1.47
C LEU A 51 2.83 -1.10 -1.53
N GLY A 52 3.35 -0.64 -0.40
CA GLY A 52 4.71 -0.11 -0.27
C GLY A 52 5.77 -1.16 -0.64
N PHE A 53 5.57 -2.43 -0.27
CA PHE A 53 6.46 -3.51 -0.66
C PHE A 53 6.45 -3.74 -2.18
N LEU A 54 5.27 -3.86 -2.80
CA LEU A 54 5.13 -4.08 -4.23
C LEU A 54 5.75 -2.91 -5.03
N LEU A 55 5.46 -1.67 -4.65
CA LEU A 55 6.06 -0.49 -5.25
C LEU A 55 7.58 -0.43 -5.02
N GLY A 56 8.05 -0.83 -3.84
CA GLY A 56 9.48 -0.92 -3.54
C GLY A 56 10.21 -1.88 -4.48
N ARG A 57 9.61 -3.04 -4.77
CA ARG A 57 10.13 -4.04 -5.70
C ARG A 57 10.02 -3.62 -7.17
N GLY A 58 8.98 -2.87 -7.52
CA GLY A 58 8.73 -2.39 -8.88
C GLY A 58 9.60 -1.19 -9.26
N LEU A 59 9.67 -0.18 -8.39
CA LEU A 59 10.42 1.06 -8.58
C LEU A 59 11.90 0.89 -8.22
N GLY A 60 12.21 0.01 -7.27
CA GLY A 60 13.59 -0.28 -6.84
C GLY A 60 14.17 0.76 -5.88
N GLY A 61 13.34 1.41 -5.07
CA GLY A 61 13.78 2.41 -4.09
C GLY A 61 12.75 2.66 -3.00
N LEU A 62 13.22 2.95 -1.78
CA LEU A 62 12.40 3.22 -0.60
C LEU A 62 11.52 4.46 -0.80
N TYR A 63 12.15 5.61 -1.05
CA TYR A 63 11.46 6.89 -1.14
C TYR A 63 10.38 6.96 -2.23
N PRO A 64 10.65 6.58 -3.51
CA PRO A 64 9.60 6.65 -4.54
C PRO A 64 8.43 5.70 -4.22
N ALA A 65 8.69 4.54 -3.62
CA ALA A 65 7.63 3.62 -3.21
C ALA A 65 6.80 4.16 -2.04
N PHE A 66 7.46 4.68 -1.01
CA PHE A 66 6.80 5.29 0.14
C PHE A 66 5.94 6.48 -0.26
N PHE A 67 6.50 7.45 -1.00
CA PHE A 67 5.77 8.66 -1.38
C PHE A 67 4.60 8.37 -2.31
N LEU A 68 4.74 7.42 -3.25
CA LEU A 68 3.64 7.05 -4.12
C LEU A 68 2.52 6.33 -3.36
N ALA A 69 2.85 5.40 -2.46
CA ALA A 69 1.86 4.74 -1.61
C ALA A 69 1.17 5.73 -0.64
N ALA A 70 1.93 6.64 -0.03
CA ALA A 70 1.41 7.66 0.87
C ALA A 70 0.50 8.66 0.12
N LEU A 71 0.90 9.11 -1.07
CA LEU A 71 0.05 9.96 -1.90
C LEU A 71 -1.24 9.24 -2.31
N TYR A 72 -1.13 7.96 -2.66
CA TYR A 72 -2.31 7.15 -2.97
C TYR A 72 -3.26 7.03 -1.76
N GLY A 73 -2.74 6.77 -0.55
CA GLY A 73 -3.57 6.71 0.66
C GLY A 73 -4.21 8.02 1.04
N LEU A 74 -3.50 9.13 0.86
CA LEU A 74 -4.10 10.47 1.01
C LEU A 74 -5.27 10.67 0.05
N VAL A 75 -5.12 10.25 -1.21
CA VAL A 75 -6.18 10.34 -2.22
C VAL A 75 -7.34 9.41 -1.89
N ASP A 76 -7.08 8.19 -1.41
CA ASP A 76 -8.11 7.21 -1.06
C ASP A 76 -8.93 7.66 0.16
N GLU A 77 -8.29 8.11 1.24
CA GLU A 77 -8.94 8.72 2.41
C GLU A 77 -9.74 9.96 2.02
N TRP A 78 -9.21 10.79 1.12
CA TRP A 78 -9.95 11.93 0.60
C TRP A 78 -11.21 11.47 -0.18
N HIS A 79 -11.08 10.46 -1.03
CA HIS A 79 -12.17 9.85 -1.78
C HIS A 79 -13.25 9.27 -0.85
N GLN A 80 -12.88 8.64 0.26
CA GLN A 80 -13.84 8.08 1.22
C GLN A 80 -14.78 9.12 1.85
N ASN A 81 -14.39 10.41 1.91
CA ASN A 81 -15.30 11.48 2.36
C ASN A 81 -16.55 11.63 1.47
N PHE A 82 -16.52 11.11 0.24
CA PHE A 82 -17.65 11.11 -0.68
C PHE A 82 -18.46 9.82 -0.63
N VAL A 83 -18.08 8.86 0.22
CA VAL A 83 -18.72 7.54 0.33
C VAL A 83 -19.63 7.51 1.57
N PRO A 84 -20.94 7.28 1.42
CA PRO A 84 -21.88 7.30 2.55
C PRO A 84 -21.48 6.33 3.67
N GLY A 85 -21.50 6.81 4.91
CA GLY A 85 -21.21 6.01 6.11
C GLY A 85 -19.73 5.73 6.33
N ARG A 86 -18.82 6.14 5.43
CA ARG A 86 -17.38 6.13 5.68
C ARG A 86 -16.99 7.37 6.47
N GLU A 87 -16.14 7.18 7.46
CA GLU A 87 -15.47 8.28 8.16
C GLU A 87 -14.00 8.23 7.77
N ALA A 88 -13.51 9.27 7.09
CA ALA A 88 -12.08 9.43 6.85
C ALA A 88 -11.42 9.82 8.17
N PHE A 89 -10.56 8.95 8.71
CA PHE A 89 -9.90 9.19 9.99
C PHE A 89 -8.42 9.45 9.80
N GLY A 90 -7.91 10.49 10.48
CA GLY A 90 -6.46 10.76 10.49
C GLY A 90 -5.62 9.58 11.01
N LEU A 91 -6.19 8.70 11.84
CA LEU A 91 -5.53 7.48 12.30
C LEU A 91 -5.37 6.42 11.20
N ASP A 92 -6.29 6.35 10.26
CA ASP A 92 -6.23 5.41 9.14
C ASP A 92 -5.14 5.89 8.15
N LEU A 93 -5.09 7.20 7.88
CA LEU A 93 -3.98 7.81 7.13
C LEU A 93 -2.61 7.60 7.79
N MET A 94 -2.54 7.67 9.13
CA MET A 94 -1.31 7.36 9.86
C MET A 94 -0.91 5.88 9.71
N ALA A 95 -1.88 4.96 9.78
CA ALA A 95 -1.66 3.54 9.56
C ALA A 95 -1.18 3.26 8.13
N ASP A 96 -1.75 3.94 7.13
CA ASP A 96 -1.35 3.88 5.73
C ASP A 96 0.11 4.31 5.54
N PHE A 97 0.49 5.46 6.11
CA PHE A 97 1.86 5.96 6.01
C PHE A 97 2.86 5.02 6.69
N LEU A 98 2.55 4.52 7.89
CA LEU A 98 3.41 3.59 8.60
C LEU A 98 3.55 2.27 7.83
N GLY A 99 2.43 1.72 7.35
CA GLY A 99 2.39 0.54 6.50
C GLY A 99 3.27 0.72 5.25
N ALA A 100 3.00 1.76 4.47
CA ALA A 100 3.75 2.09 3.26
C ALA A 100 5.26 2.17 3.49
N TYR A 101 5.68 2.85 4.56
CA TYR A 101 7.09 2.96 4.93
C TYR A 101 7.72 1.59 5.25
N LEU A 102 7.07 0.80 6.11
CA LEU A 102 7.55 -0.52 6.52
C LEU A 102 7.64 -1.48 5.32
N GLY A 103 6.62 -1.49 4.47
CA GLY A 103 6.57 -2.28 3.24
C GLY A 103 7.71 -1.94 2.28
N ALA A 104 7.87 -0.66 1.96
CA ALA A 104 8.91 -0.18 1.06
C ALA A 104 10.32 -0.45 1.63
N ARG A 105 10.50 -0.33 2.96
CA ARG A 105 11.77 -0.67 3.62
C ARG A 105 12.07 -2.16 3.57
N GLY A 106 11.04 -3.01 3.74
CA GLY A 106 11.12 -4.46 3.61
C GLY A 106 11.56 -4.91 2.21
N ALA A 107 11.03 -4.25 1.17
CA ALA A 107 11.44 -4.52 -0.22
C ALA A 107 12.94 -4.31 -0.46
N GLY A 108 13.50 -3.22 0.09
CA GLY A 108 14.95 -2.96 -0.01
C GLY A 108 15.81 -4.00 0.70
N ARG A 109 15.38 -4.48 1.88
CA ARG A 109 16.08 -5.56 2.61
C ARG A 109 16.04 -6.89 1.85
N TRP A 110 14.90 -7.21 1.25
CA TRP A 110 14.75 -8.40 0.43
C TRP A 110 15.70 -8.43 -0.77
N GLU A 111 15.91 -7.28 -1.42
CA GLU A 111 16.89 -7.14 -2.50
C GLU A 111 18.32 -7.35 -2.02
N ALA A 112 18.69 -6.74 -0.89
CA ALA A 112 20.03 -6.91 -0.31
C ALA A 112 20.31 -8.38 0.04
N LEU A 113 19.34 -9.09 0.64
CA LEU A 113 19.47 -10.51 0.96
C LEU A 113 19.59 -11.40 -0.28
N ARG A 114 18.96 -11.05 -1.40
CA ARG A 114 19.11 -11.80 -2.67
C ARG A 114 20.42 -11.50 -3.38
N GLY A 115 20.94 -10.28 -3.25
CA GLY A 115 22.24 -9.89 -3.80
C GLY A 115 23.43 -10.48 -3.04
N ALA A 116 23.24 -10.85 -1.76
CA ALA A 116 24.27 -11.43 -0.90
C ALA A 116 24.36 -12.97 -0.96
N ARG A 117 23.50 -13.66 -1.74
CA ARG A 117 23.62 -15.10 -1.95
C ARG A 117 24.71 -15.36 -3.01
N PRO A 118 25.73 -16.18 -2.71
CA PRO A 118 26.82 -16.50 -3.64
C PRO A 118 26.34 -17.26 -4.87
#